data_AF-A0A4R2C647-F1
#
_entry.id   AF-A0A4R2C647-F1
#
_cell.length_a   1.000
_cell.length_b   1.000
_cell.length_c   1.000
_cell.angle_alpha   90.00
_cell.angle_beta   90.00
_cell.angle_gamma   90.00
#
_symmetry.space_group_name_H-M   'P 1'
#
loop_
_entity.id
_entity.type
_entity.pdbx_description
1 polymer ?
#
loop_
_entity_poly.entity_id
_entity_poly.type
_entity_poly.pdbx_seq_one_letter_code
_entity_poly.pdbx_strand_id
1 'polypeptide(L)'
;MFDCDLSELSAAETLALAARLHAMKLEIEVDLLRHAQRFADLHPDPAMISGRETVPGGERGLVYGGPGCPGVAEFAPAEFGAVIGRSKGSAAALMGQALALRHRLPRIWALVESQHATAWKACTIARPVFTCRWRLPRS
;
A
#
# COMPACT_ATOMS: atom_id res chain seq x y z
N MET A 1 -24.16 2.91 -10.99
CA MET A 1 -23.41 2.55 -12.21
C MET A 1 -23.94 3.48 -13.29
N PHE A 2 -23.10 4.36 -13.84
CA PHE A 2 -23.53 5.34 -14.85
C PHE A 2 -23.57 4.61 -16.19
N ASP A 3 -24.76 4.14 -16.56
CA ASP A 3 -25.02 3.54 -17.87
C ASP A 3 -25.48 4.66 -18.80
N CYS A 4 -24.53 5.50 -19.18
CA CYS A 4 -24.72 6.52 -20.22
C CYS A 4 -23.79 6.13 -21.35
N ASP A 5 -24.35 5.93 -22.54
CA ASP A 5 -23.56 5.64 -23.73
C ASP A 5 -22.60 6.81 -23.99
N LEU A 6 -21.30 6.52 -23.96
CA LEU A 6 -20.25 7.51 -24.25
C LEU A 6 -20.42 8.14 -25.64
N SER A 7 -21.10 7.45 -26.56
CA SER A 7 -21.36 7.93 -27.92
C SER A 7 -22.35 9.10 -28.00
N GLU A 8 -23.17 9.31 -26.96
CA GLU A 8 -24.18 10.36 -26.88
C GLU A 8 -23.71 11.61 -26.11
N LEU A 9 -22.56 11.53 -25.44
CA LEU A 9 -22.02 12.64 -24.64
C LEU A 9 -21.43 13.73 -25.54
N SER A 10 -21.78 14.97 -25.26
CA SER A 10 -21.02 16.11 -25.77
C SER A 10 -19.59 16.12 -25.22
N ALA A 11 -18.71 16.91 -25.85
CA ALA A 11 -17.34 17.08 -25.38
C ALA A 11 -17.28 17.64 -23.94
N ALA A 12 -18.18 18.58 -23.60
CA ALA A 12 -18.25 19.18 -22.27
C ALA A 12 -18.68 18.16 -21.20
N GLU A 13 -19.70 17.35 -21.50
CA GLU A 13 -20.18 16.31 -20.58
C GLU A 13 -19.14 15.21 -20.39
N THR A 14 -18.44 14.83 -21.45
CA THR A 14 -17.34 13.86 -21.39
C THR A 14 -16.23 14.34 -20.43
N LEU A 15 -15.80 15.59 -20.54
CA LEU A 15 -14.77 16.16 -19.66
C LEU A 15 -15.26 16.27 -18.21
N ALA A 16 -16.50 16.69 -17.99
CA ALA A 16 -17.08 16.77 -16.65
C ALA A 16 -17.17 15.39 -15.99
N LEU A 17 -17.58 14.36 -16.74
CA LEU A 17 -17.64 12.98 -16.26
C LEU A 17 -16.24 12.44 -15.97
N ALA A 18 -15.27 12.66 -16.86
CA ALA A 18 -13.88 12.25 -16.66
C ALA A 18 -13.27 12.89 -15.42
N ALA A 19 -13.49 14.18 -15.17
CA ALA A 19 -13.02 14.88 -13.98
C ALA A 19 -13.61 14.26 -12.70
N ARG A 20 -14.90 13.93 -12.70
CA ARG A 20 -15.58 13.29 -11.56
C ARG A 20 -15.05 11.88 -11.29
N LEU A 21 -14.91 11.05 -12.33
CA LEU A 21 -14.35 9.71 -12.20
C LEU A 21 -12.90 9.77 -11.72
N HIS A 22 -12.13 10.75 -12.17
CA HIS A 22 -10.77 10.97 -11.70
C HIS A 22 -10.75 11.32 -10.20
N ALA A 23 -11.58 12.24 -9.74
CA ALA A 23 -11.68 12.60 -8.32
C ALA A 23 -12.03 11.38 -7.46
N MET A 24 -13.06 10.61 -7.86
CA MET A 24 -13.44 9.37 -7.16
C MET A 24 -12.29 8.35 -7.11
N LYS A 25 -11.54 8.20 -8.21
CA LYS A 25 -10.39 7.30 -8.25
C LYS A 25 -9.31 7.73 -7.25
N LEU A 26 -9.02 9.02 -7.14
CA LEU A 26 -7.99 9.52 -6.22
C LEU A 26 -8.36 9.24 -4.76
N GLU A 27 -9.62 9.45 -4.39
CA GLU A 27 -10.13 9.12 -3.05
C GLU A 27 -9.95 7.64 -2.73
N ILE A 28 -10.38 6.76 -3.65
CA ILE A 28 -10.24 5.30 -3.52
C ILE A 28 -8.75 4.88 -3.40
N GLU A 29 -7.85 5.51 -4.15
CA GLU A 29 -6.42 5.21 -4.06
C GLU A 29 -5.85 5.52 -2.67
N VAL A 30 -6.29 6.62 -2.04
CA VAL A 30 -5.90 6.95 -0.65
C VAL A 30 -6.46 5.93 0.33
N ASP A 31 -7.73 5.56 0.18
CA ASP A 31 -8.35 4.56 1.05
C ASP A 31 -7.69 3.19 0.92
N LEU A 32 -7.25 2.81 -0.28
CA LEU A 32 -6.51 1.56 -0.48
C LEU A 32 -5.17 1.55 0.29
N LEU A 33 -4.48 2.70 0.35
CA LEU A 33 -3.26 2.84 1.16
C LEU A 33 -3.56 2.73 2.65
N ARG A 34 -4.65 3.32 3.14
CA ARG A 34 -5.10 3.18 4.53
C ARG A 34 -5.42 1.72 4.88
N HIS A 35 -6.08 1.01 3.99
CA HIS A 35 -6.37 -0.41 4.18
C HIS A 35 -5.10 -1.27 4.18
N ALA A 36 -4.14 -0.98 3.30
CA ALA A 36 -2.84 -1.66 3.32
C ALA A 36 -2.08 -1.42 4.64
N GLN A 37 -2.10 -0.18 5.15
CA GLN A 37 -1.51 0.17 6.45
C GLN A 37 -2.20 -0.57 7.60
N ARG A 38 -3.54 -0.60 7.62
CA ARG A 38 -4.31 -1.30 8.64
C ARG A 38 -4.11 -2.81 8.59
N PHE A 39 -4.08 -3.39 7.40
CA PHE A 39 -3.85 -4.82 7.24
C PHE A 39 -2.46 -5.22 7.71
N ALA A 40 -1.44 -4.38 7.46
CA ALA A 40 -0.11 -4.56 8.03
C ALA A 40 -0.11 -4.50 9.58
N ASP A 41 -0.89 -3.59 10.18
CA ASP A 41 -1.00 -3.52 11.65
C ASP A 41 -1.67 -4.75 12.27
N LEU A 42 -2.60 -5.39 11.54
CA LEU A 42 -3.25 -6.63 11.96
C LEU A 42 -2.34 -7.87 11.82
N HIS A 43 -1.28 -7.76 11.02
CA HIS A 43 -0.32 -8.83 10.74
C HIS A 43 1.10 -8.39 11.10
N PRO A 44 1.37 -8.06 12.38
CA PRO A 44 2.69 -7.66 12.80
C PRO A 44 3.69 -8.81 12.62
N ASP A 45 4.98 -8.49 12.67
CA ASP A 45 6.04 -9.49 12.77
C ASP A 45 5.70 -10.57 13.82
N PRO A 46 5.56 -11.85 13.43
CA PRO A 46 5.24 -12.93 14.36
C PRO A 46 6.18 -13.02 15.57
N ALA A 47 7.45 -12.63 15.41
CA ALA A 47 8.44 -12.62 16.47
C ALA A 47 8.20 -11.52 17.54
N MET A 48 7.38 -10.52 17.22
CA MET A 48 7.01 -9.43 18.14
C MET A 48 5.74 -9.74 18.95
N ILE A 49 5.07 -10.86 18.68
CA ILE A 49 3.84 -11.28 19.38
C ILE A 49 4.25 -12.00 20.68
N SER A 50 3.90 -11.41 21.84
CA SER A 50 4.19 -12.02 23.14
C SER A 50 3.56 -13.41 23.27
N GLY A 51 4.33 -14.36 23.78
CA GLY A 51 3.90 -15.77 23.93
C GLY A 51 3.94 -16.60 22.66
N ARG A 52 4.38 -16.03 21.52
CA ARG A 52 4.59 -16.79 20.27
C ARG A 52 6.06 -17.16 20.13
N GLU A 53 6.35 -18.45 20.15
CA GLU A 53 7.70 -18.94 19.86
C GLU A 53 7.97 -18.91 18.36
N THR A 54 9.14 -18.41 17.98
CA THR A 54 9.62 -18.49 16.60
C THR A 54 10.16 -19.89 16.36
N VAL A 55 9.47 -20.67 15.52
CA VAL A 55 9.87 -22.04 15.18
C VAL A 55 10.65 -22.08 13.86
N PRO A 56 11.61 -23.01 13.69
CA PRO A 56 12.23 -23.25 12.39
C PRO A 56 11.17 -23.55 11.32
N GLY A 57 11.19 -22.81 10.21
CA GLY A 57 10.20 -22.93 9.14
C GLY A 57 8.86 -22.22 9.40
N GLY A 58 8.70 -21.53 10.52
CA GLY A 58 7.55 -20.68 10.81
C GLY A 58 7.54 -19.40 9.96
N GLU A 59 6.38 -18.74 9.94
CA GLU A 59 6.21 -17.46 9.26
C GLU A 59 7.16 -16.39 9.83
N ARG A 60 7.81 -15.66 8.94
CA ARG A 60 8.77 -14.60 9.31
C ARG A 60 8.15 -13.20 9.21
N GLY A 61 8.68 -12.27 10.00
CA GLY A 61 8.46 -10.84 9.79
C GLY A 61 9.42 -10.25 8.76
N LEU A 62 8.91 -9.43 7.85
CA LEU A 62 9.67 -8.71 6.83
C LEU A 62 9.37 -7.20 6.89
N VAL A 63 10.40 -6.38 6.69
CA VAL A 63 10.27 -4.91 6.68
C VAL A 63 10.10 -4.42 5.24
N TYR A 64 8.86 -4.20 4.82
CA TYR A 64 8.53 -3.78 3.45
C TYR A 64 8.76 -2.28 3.18
N GLY A 65 8.57 -1.42 4.18
CA GLY A 65 8.67 0.05 4.03
C GLY A 65 10.09 0.62 4.12
N GLY A 66 11.10 -0.24 4.29
CA GLY A 66 12.47 0.14 4.53
C GLY A 66 12.74 0.57 5.99
N PRO A 67 13.94 1.12 6.27
CA PRO A 67 14.35 1.48 7.64
C PRO A 67 13.35 2.41 8.34
N GLY A 68 13.04 2.10 9.60
CA GLY A 68 12.06 2.86 10.41
C GLY A 68 10.61 2.42 10.24
N CYS A 69 10.32 1.44 9.38
CA CYS A 69 8.99 0.83 9.30
C CYS A 69 8.93 -0.47 10.14
N PRO A 70 7.75 -0.83 10.66
CA PRO A 70 7.56 -2.09 11.38
C PRO A 70 7.72 -3.30 10.44
N GLY A 71 8.11 -4.43 11.02
CA GLY A 71 8.02 -5.73 10.37
C GLY A 71 6.57 -6.19 10.26
N VAL A 72 6.26 -6.86 9.15
CA VAL A 72 4.93 -7.40 8.82
C VAL A 72 5.10 -8.88 8.46
N ALA A 73 4.12 -9.70 8.81
CA ALA A 73 4.10 -11.12 8.49
C ALA A 73 4.28 -11.37 6.97
N GLU A 74 5.13 -12.33 6.59
CA GLU A 74 5.62 -12.48 5.21
C GLU A 74 4.53 -12.83 4.18
N PHE A 75 3.40 -13.37 4.63
CA PHE A 75 2.27 -13.71 3.77
C PHE A 75 1.21 -12.62 3.68
N ALA A 76 1.21 -11.63 4.57
CA ALA A 76 0.20 -10.57 4.59
C ALA A 76 0.08 -9.81 3.25
N PRO A 77 1.17 -9.43 2.54
CA PRO A 77 1.00 -8.79 1.23
C PRO A 77 0.43 -9.72 0.16
N ALA A 78 0.66 -11.03 0.24
CA ALA A 78 0.12 -11.98 -0.72
C ALA A 78 -1.40 -12.11 -0.55
N GLU A 79 -1.87 -12.21 0.70
CA GLU A 79 -3.30 -12.25 1.03
C GLU A 79 -4.02 -10.96 0.60
N PHE A 80 -3.47 -9.81 1.00
CA PHE A 80 -4.02 -8.51 0.60
C PHE A 80 -4.04 -8.36 -0.92
N GLY A 81 -2.94 -8.75 -1.58
CA GLY A 81 -2.81 -8.71 -3.03
C GLY A 81 -3.85 -9.56 -3.76
N ALA A 82 -4.14 -10.76 -3.26
CA ALA A 82 -5.13 -11.65 -3.85
C ALA A 82 -6.54 -11.02 -3.89
N VAL A 83 -6.93 -10.29 -2.82
CA VAL A 83 -8.23 -9.61 -2.74
C VAL A 83 -8.35 -8.46 -3.76
N ILE A 84 -7.26 -7.72 -4.00
CA ILE A 84 -7.26 -6.54 -4.87
C ILE A 84 -6.74 -6.81 -6.30
N GLY A 85 -6.57 -8.08 -6.67
CA GLY A 85 -6.11 -8.49 -8.00
C GLY A 85 -4.65 -8.12 -8.31
N ARG A 86 -3.76 -8.11 -7.31
CA ARG A 86 -2.32 -7.82 -7.48
C ARG A 86 -1.45 -9.04 -7.21
N SER A 87 -0.33 -9.12 -7.93
CA SER A 87 0.72 -10.09 -7.63
C SER A 87 1.34 -9.83 -6.25
N LYS A 88 1.87 -10.87 -5.61
CA LYS A 88 2.56 -10.77 -4.31
C LYS A 88 3.60 -9.65 -4.28
N GLY A 89 4.45 -9.56 -5.32
CA GLY A 89 5.48 -8.52 -5.40
C GLY A 89 4.91 -7.10 -5.50
N SER A 90 3.86 -6.92 -6.31
CA SER A 90 3.19 -5.62 -6.46
C SER A 90 2.45 -5.19 -5.19
N ALA A 91 1.81 -6.14 -4.49
CA ALA A 91 1.16 -5.89 -3.21
C ALA A 91 2.16 -5.58 -2.09
N ALA A 92 3.29 -6.29 -2.04
CA ALA A 92 4.39 -6.00 -1.10
C ALA A 92 4.95 -4.59 -1.32
N ALA A 93 5.13 -4.17 -2.58
CA ALA A 93 5.57 -2.81 -2.90
C ALA A 93 4.54 -1.76 -2.45
N LEU A 94 3.26 -1.99 -2.72
CA LEU A 94 2.18 -1.09 -2.29
C LEU A 94 2.13 -0.95 -0.76
N MET A 95 2.15 -2.06 -0.04
CA MET A 95 2.13 -2.08 1.42
C MET A 95 3.39 -1.40 2.00
N GLY A 96 4.56 -1.65 1.42
CA GLY A 96 5.80 -0.97 1.78
C GLY A 96 5.73 0.54 1.58
N GLN A 97 5.21 1.01 0.45
CA GLN A 97 4.99 2.44 0.20
C GLN A 97 4.00 3.06 1.19
N ALA A 98 2.90 2.36 1.48
CA ALA A 98 1.91 2.78 2.47
C ALA A 98 2.53 2.95 3.87
N LEU A 99 3.35 1.99 4.30
CA LEU A 99 4.06 2.06 5.58
C LEU A 99 5.12 3.16 5.59
N ALA A 100 5.88 3.32 4.51
CA ALA A 100 6.88 4.37 4.39
C ALA A 100 6.24 5.77 4.43
N LEU A 101 5.08 5.96 3.83
CA LEU A 101 4.32 7.21 3.93
C LEU A 101 3.95 7.53 5.38
N ARG A 102 3.41 6.54 6.10
CA ARG A 102 3.00 6.72 7.51
C ARG A 102 4.17 6.97 8.46
N HIS A 103 5.25 6.19 8.32
CA HIS A 103 6.33 6.14 9.31
C HIS A 103 7.53 7.03 8.97
N ARG A 104 7.86 7.22 7.68
CA ARG A 104 9.05 7.96 7.24
C ARG A 104 8.71 9.34 6.66
N LEU A 105 7.55 9.49 6.05
CA LEU A 105 7.16 10.70 5.31
C LEU A 105 5.80 11.27 5.78
N PRO A 106 5.58 11.49 7.10
CA PRO A 106 4.26 11.85 7.62
C PRO A 106 3.72 13.17 7.07
N ARG A 107 4.59 14.12 6.69
CA ARG A 107 4.17 15.38 6.04
C ARG A 107 3.58 15.15 4.65
N ILE A 108 4.18 14.24 3.86
CA ILE A 108 3.66 13.88 2.54
C ILE A 108 2.37 13.09 2.71
N TRP A 109 2.31 12.21 3.71
CA TRP A 109 1.10 11.46 4.01
C TRP A 109 -0.08 12.38 4.36
N ALA A 110 0.11 13.39 5.21
CA ALA A 110 -0.93 14.38 5.52
C ALA A 110 -1.43 15.15 4.28
N LEU A 111 -0.56 15.44 3.31
CA LEU A 111 -0.95 16.07 2.04
C LEU A 111 -1.78 15.14 1.15
N VAL A 112 -1.46 13.84 1.15
CA VAL A 112 -2.23 12.82 0.43
C VAL A 112 -3.59 12.62 1.08
N GLU A 113 -3.65 12.51 2.41
CA GLU A 113 -4.90 12.34 3.14
C GLU A 113 -5.87 13.52 2.98
N SER A 114 -5.33 14.71 2.81
CA SER A 114 -6.11 15.93 2.55
C SER A 114 -6.39 16.18 1.06
N GLN A 115 -6.11 15.19 0.19
CA GLN A 115 -6.30 15.27 -1.28
C GLN A 115 -5.52 16.40 -1.97
N HIS A 116 -4.53 17.01 -1.30
CA HIS A 116 -3.64 18.02 -1.89
C HIS A 116 -2.51 17.40 -2.71
N ALA A 117 -2.27 16.09 -2.60
CA ALA A 117 -1.26 15.37 -3.37
C ALA A 117 -1.79 14.02 -3.87
N THR A 118 -1.43 13.65 -5.10
CA THR A 118 -1.85 12.38 -5.70
C THR A 118 -1.13 11.20 -5.07
N ALA A 119 -1.88 10.16 -4.68
CA ALA A 119 -1.35 8.95 -4.03
C ALA A 119 -0.19 8.31 -4.80
N TRP A 120 -0.28 8.18 -6.13
CA TRP A 120 0.78 7.58 -6.94
C TRP A 120 2.12 8.32 -6.87
N LYS A 121 2.11 9.67 -6.80
CA LYS A 121 3.32 10.49 -6.68
C LYS A 121 3.96 10.26 -5.32
N ALA A 122 3.14 10.28 -4.27
CA ALA A 122 3.59 10.01 -2.92
C ALA A 122 4.20 8.59 -2.79
N CYS A 123 3.56 7.58 -3.37
CA CYS A 123 4.08 6.22 -3.44
C CYS A 123 5.40 6.11 -4.22
N THR A 124 5.59 6.94 -5.25
CA THR A 124 6.85 7.00 -6.00
C THR A 124 7.98 7.56 -5.14
N ILE A 125 7.70 8.63 -4.38
CA ILE A 125 8.66 9.22 -3.41
C ILE A 125 8.95 8.25 -2.26
N ALA A 126 7.92 7.55 -1.78
CA ALA A 126 8.01 6.62 -0.66
C ALA A 126 8.67 5.29 -1.03
N ARG A 127 8.94 5.04 -2.32
CA ARG A 127 9.54 3.80 -2.80
C ARG A 127 10.85 3.55 -2.04
N PRO A 128 10.95 2.47 -1.27
CA PRO A 128 12.21 2.13 -0.63
C PRO A 128 13.21 1.75 -1.71
N VAL A 129 14.39 2.38 -1.68
CA VAL A 129 15.57 1.81 -2.34
C VAL A 129 15.93 0.58 -1.51
N PHE A 130 15.63 -0.58 -2.05
CA PHE A 130 16.16 -1.83 -1.51
C PHE A 130 17.67 -1.81 -1.74
N THR A 131 18.43 -1.30 -0.77
CA THR A 131 19.84 -1.66 -0.67
C THR A 131 19.84 -3.15 -0.37
N CYS A 132 20.19 -3.97 -1.36
CA CYS A 132 20.21 -5.43 -1.28
C CYS A 132 20.82 -5.90 0.06
N ARG A 133 19.95 -6.24 1.00
CA ARG A 133 20.31 -7.00 2.19
C ARG A 133 19.16 -7.92 2.53
N TRP A 134 18.93 -8.85 1.61
CA TRP A 134 18.45 -10.19 1.97
C TRP A 134 19.48 -10.82 2.92
N ARG A 135 19.54 -10.36 4.17
CA ARG A 135 20.27 -11.07 5.21
C ARG A 135 19.38 -12.25 5.59
N LEU A 136 19.54 -13.35 4.87
CA LEU A 136 19.22 -14.66 5.41
C LEU A 136 20.00 -14.77 6.74
N PRO A 137 19.34 -14.99 7.89
CA PRO A 137 20.06 -15.46 9.05
C PRO A 137 20.63 -16.83 8.68
N ARG A 138 21.97 -16.94 8.69
CA ARG A 138 22.63 -18.24 8.73
C ARG A 138 22.43 -18.77 10.15
N SER A 139 21.68 -19.85 10.25
CA SER A 139 21.73 -20.81 11.37
C SER A 139 21.17 -22.11 10.85
#